data_AF-Q2WEG8-F1
#
_entry.id   AF-Q2WEG8-F1
#
_cell.length_a   1.000
_cell.length_b   1.000
_cell.length_c   1.000
_cell.angle_alpha   90.00
_cell.angle_beta   90.00
_cell.angle_gamma   90.00
#
_symmetry.space_group_name_H-M   'P 1'
#
loop_
_entity.id
_entity.type
_entity.pdbx_description
1 polymer ?
#
loop_
_entity_poly.entity_id
_entity_poly.type
_entity_poly.pdbx_seq_one_letter_code
_entity_poly.pdbx_strand_id
1 'polypeptide(L)'
;NGIIGMTQLTLDTDLTQYQREMLNIVNSLANSLLTIIDDILDLSKIEARRMVIEEIPYTLRGTVFNALKTLAVKANEKFLDLTYRVDSSVPDHVVGDSFRLRQIILNL
;
A
#
# COMPACT_ATOMS: atom_id res chain seq x y z
N ASN A 1 -6.42 -13.33 1.21
CA ASN A 1 -7.38 -12.99 2.30
C ASN A 1 -7.58 -14.11 3.32
N GLY A 2 -8.05 -15.31 2.96
CA GLY A 2 -8.31 -16.39 3.94
C GLY A 2 -7.11 -16.79 4.82
N ILE A 3 -5.93 -17.03 4.21
CA ILE A 3 -4.71 -17.39 4.95
C ILE A 3 -4.27 -16.27 5.90
N ILE A 4 -4.32 -15.01 5.47
CA ILE A 4 -3.99 -13.83 6.29
C ILE A 4 -4.95 -13.74 7.49
N GLY A 5 -6.25 -13.88 7.24
CA GLY A 5 -7.28 -13.86 8.30
C GLY A 5 -7.08 -14.98 9.33
N MET A 6 -6.85 -16.21 8.88
CA MET A 6 -6.59 -17.34 9.78
C MET A 6 -5.30 -17.17 10.57
N THR A 7 -4.26 -16.62 9.95
CA THR A 7 -2.97 -16.33 10.61
C THR A 7 -3.15 -15.26 11.70
N GLN A 8 -3.92 -14.21 11.41
CA GLN A 8 -4.23 -13.16 12.38
C GLN A 8 -5.06 -13.68 13.56
N LEU A 9 -6.12 -14.45 13.29
CA LEU A 9 -6.92 -15.08 14.35
C LEU A 9 -6.07 -16.01 15.23
N THR A 10 -5.10 -16.71 14.63
CA THR A 10 -4.19 -17.58 15.38
C THR A 10 -3.21 -16.76 16.24
N LEU A 11 -2.70 -15.64 15.73
CA LEU A 11 -1.84 -14.71 16.47
C LEU A 11 -2.53 -14.10 17.71
N ASP A 12 -3.87 -14.06 17.70
CA ASP A 12 -4.68 -13.57 18.82
C ASP A 12 -4.94 -14.65 19.90
N THR A 13 -4.43 -15.87 19.72
CA THR A 13 -4.50 -16.96 20.72
C THR A 13 -3.28 -16.99 21.64
N ASP A 14 -3.35 -17.83 22.67
CA ASP A 14 -2.20 -18.10 23.55
C ASP A 14 -1.14 -18.91 22.79
N LEU A 15 0.01 -18.27 22.55
CA LEU A 15 1.12 -18.81 21.79
C LEU A 15 2.42 -18.68 22.57
N THR A 16 3.30 -19.67 22.41
CA THR A 16 4.70 -19.50 22.82
C THR A 16 5.37 -18.40 21.99
N GLN A 17 6.44 -17.81 22.52
CA GLN A 17 7.21 -16.78 21.82
C GLN A 17 7.67 -17.23 20.43
N TYR A 18 8.18 -18.46 20.32
CA TYR A 18 8.65 -19.02 19.06
C TYR A 18 7.52 -19.20 18.03
N GLN A 19 6.34 -19.68 18.46
CA GLN A 19 5.18 -19.82 17.57
C GLN A 19 4.68 -18.45 17.07
N ARG A 20 4.64 -17.45 17.96
CA ARG A 20 4.25 -16.08 17.59
C ARG A 20 5.21 -15.48 16.57
N GLU A 21 6.51 -15.67 16.77
CA GLU A 21 7.55 -15.19 15.85
C GLU A 21 7.42 -15.84 14.46
N MET A 22 7.21 -17.16 14.42
CA MET A 22 6.97 -17.89 13.17
C MET A 22 5.69 -17.42 12.46
N LEU A 23 4.59 -17.22 13.18
CA LEU A 23 3.33 -16.74 12.61
C LEU A 23 3.42 -15.30 12.10
N ASN A 24 4.20 -14.43 12.75
CA ASN A 24 4.47 -13.09 12.24
C ASN A 24 5.23 -13.13 10.90
N ILE A 25 6.20 -14.04 10.75
CA ILE A 25 6.90 -14.26 9.48
C ILE A 25 5.91 -14.73 8.40
N VAL A 26 5.06 -15.72 8.71
CA VAL A 26 4.02 -16.20 7.79
C VAL A 26 3.08 -15.07 7.37
N ASN A 27 2.63 -14.24 8.31
CA ASN A 27 1.75 -13.11 8.02
C ASN A 27 2.44 -12.09 7.09
N SER A 28 3.70 -11.76 7.35
CA SER A 28 4.47 -10.86 6.49
C SER A 28 4.61 -11.42 5.07
N LEU A 29 4.94 -12.70 4.94
CA LEU A 29 5.08 -13.35 3.62
C LEU A 29 3.76 -13.41 2.86
N ALA A 30 2.65 -13.69 3.56
CA ALA A 30 1.32 -13.74 2.95
C ALA A 30 0.87 -12.36 2.43
N ASN A 31 1.16 -11.28 3.15
CA ASN A 31 0.88 -9.91 2.70
C ASN A 31 1.76 -9.50 1.50
N SER A 32 3.04 -9.85 1.52
CA SER A 32 3.94 -9.61 0.38
C SER A 32 3.45 -10.35 -0.88
N LEU A 33 3.05 -11.62 -0.75
CA LEU A 33 2.51 -12.40 -1.87
C LEU A 33 1.20 -11.83 -2.40
N LEU A 34 0.30 -11.39 -1.50
CA LEU A 34 -0.96 -10.76 -1.91
C LEU A 34 -0.71 -9.49 -2.74
N THR A 35 0.26 -8.68 -2.32
CA THR A 35 0.67 -7.48 -3.08
C THR A 35 1.12 -7.85 -4.49
N ILE A 36 1.96 -8.88 -4.64
CA ILE A 36 2.42 -9.36 -5.95
C ILE A 36 1.24 -9.85 -6.81
N ILE A 37 0.29 -10.57 -6.21
CA ILE A 37 -0.90 -11.05 -6.93
C ILE A 37 -1.75 -9.87 -7.39
N ASP A 38 -1.98 -8.88 -6.54
CA ASP A 38 -2.74 -7.69 -6.88
C ASP A 38 -2.07 -6.90 -8.01
N ASP A 39 -0.74 -6.76 -7.98
CA ASP A 39 0.04 -6.12 -9.05
C ASP A 39 -0.09 -6.86 -10.40
N ILE A 40 -0.03 -8.20 -10.38
CA ILE A 40 -0.20 -9.04 -11.59
C ILE A 40 -1.62 -8.93 -12.14
N LEU A 41 -2.63 -8.92 -11.26
CA LEU A 41 -4.02 -8.76 -11.67
C LEU A 41 -4.28 -7.37 -12.27
N ASP A 42 -3.69 -6.33 -11.70
CA ASP A 42 -3.78 -4.99 -12.25
C ASP A 42 -3.08 -4.88 -13.60
N LEU A 43 -1.89 -5.48 -13.77
CA LEU A 43 -1.23 -5.58 -15.08
C LEU A 43 -2.13 -6.30 -16.10
N SER A 44 -2.76 -7.41 -15.71
CA SER A 44 -3.68 -8.17 -16.57
C SER A 44 -4.89 -7.34 -17.01
N LYS A 45 -5.41 -6.45 -16.15
CA LYS A 45 -6.48 -5.52 -16.51
C LYS A 45 -6.01 -4.45 -17.51
N ILE A 46 -4.77 -3.96 -17.39
CA ILE A 46 -4.15 -3.03 -18.36
C ILE A 46 -4.09 -3.69 -19.72
N GLU A 47 -3.48 -4.88 -19.80
CA GLU A 47 -3.24 -5.59 -21.06
C GLU A 47 -4.54 -5.98 -21.76
N ALA A 48 -5.58 -6.33 -21.00
CA ALA A 48 -6.91 -6.62 -21.54
C ALA A 48 -7.69 -5.38 -22.01
N ARG A 49 -7.13 -4.16 -21.93
CA ARG A 49 -7.83 -2.87 -22.10
C ARG A 49 -9.10 -2.75 -21.26
N ARG A 50 -9.18 -3.49 -20.14
CA ARG A 50 -10.31 -3.48 -19.20
C ARG A 50 -10.05 -2.61 -17.98
N MET A 51 -8.88 -1.97 -17.93
CA MET A 51 -8.58 -1.02 -16.88
C MET A 51 -9.45 0.23 -17.06
N VAL A 52 -10.36 0.43 -16.12
CA VAL A 52 -11.13 1.66 -15.98
C VAL A 52 -10.40 2.50 -14.93
N ILE A 53 -10.09 3.73 -15.28
CA ILE A 53 -9.65 4.75 -14.33
C ILE A 53 -10.90 5.25 -13.62
N GLU A 54 -10.90 5.19 -12.30
CA GLU A 54 -12.01 5.78 -11.55
C GLU A 54 -12.02 7.30 -11.70
N GLU A 55 -13.21 7.88 -11.84
CA GLU A 55 -13.41 9.33 -11.84
C GLU A 55 -14.14 9.74 -10.57
N ILE A 56 -13.42 9.77 -9.46
CA ILE A 56 -13.95 10.15 -8.16
C ILE A 56 -13.29 11.44 -7.64
N PRO A 57 -14.02 12.34 -6.97
CA PRO A 57 -13.42 13.50 -6.31
C PRO A 57 -12.49 13.07 -5.16
N TYR A 58 -11.27 13.61 -5.11
CA TYR A 58 -10.33 13.37 -4.01
C TYR A 58 -9.40 14.56 -3.75
N THR A 59 -8.70 14.54 -2.61
CA THR A 59 -7.68 15.53 -2.25
C THR A 59 -6.29 15.07 -2.68
N LEU A 60 -5.66 15.74 -3.63
CA LEU A 60 -4.33 15.41 -4.15
C LEU A 60 -3.27 15.42 -3.04
N ARG A 61 -3.23 16.48 -2.23
CA ARG A 61 -2.26 16.64 -1.14
C ARG A 61 -2.44 15.57 -0.09
N GLY A 62 -3.69 15.21 0.24
CA GLY A 62 -4.01 14.12 1.16
C GLY A 62 -3.51 12.76 0.63
N THR A 63 -3.74 12.46 -0.65
CA THR A 63 -3.28 11.22 -1.30
C THR A 63 -1.75 11.12 -1.30
N VAL A 64 -1.07 12.19 -1.71
CA VAL A 64 0.40 12.26 -1.71
C VAL A 64 0.96 12.12 -0.29
N PHE A 65 0.41 12.84 0.68
CA PHE A 65 0.84 12.75 2.08
C PHE A 65 0.69 11.32 2.64
N ASN A 66 -0.44 10.66 2.37
CA ASN A 66 -0.68 9.29 2.85
C ASN A 66 0.29 8.29 2.22
N ALA A 67 0.63 8.44 0.94
CA ALA A 67 1.64 7.62 0.28
C ALA A 67 3.02 7.81 0.93
N LEU A 68 3.44 9.07 1.09
CA LEU A 68 4.74 9.42 1.67
C LEU A 68 4.86 9.06 3.15
N LYS A 69 3.76 9.11 3.92
CA LYS A 69 3.74 8.64 5.31
C LYS A 69 4.13 7.17 5.43
N THR A 70 3.73 6.33 4.47
CA THR A 70 4.18 4.93 4.41
C THR A 70 5.68 4.82 4.12
N LEU A 71 6.21 5.64 3.21
CA LEU A 71 7.64 5.66 2.87
C LEU A 71 8.50 6.26 3.99
N ALA A 72 7.97 7.21 4.76
CA ALA A 72 8.67 7.89 5.85
C ALA A 72 9.14 6.92 6.94
N VAL A 73 8.34 5.88 7.24
CA VAL A 73 8.72 4.82 8.18
C VAL A 73 9.99 4.10 7.68
N LYS A 74 9.98 3.66 6.42
CA LYS A 74 11.12 2.99 5.79
C LYS A 74 12.35 3.90 5.64
N ALA A 75 12.14 5.18 5.39
CA ALA A 75 13.21 6.17 5.29
C ALA A 75 13.89 6.38 6.66
N ASN A 76 13.10 6.47 7.73
CA ASN A 76 13.61 6.62 9.10
C ASN A 76 14.46 5.41 9.53
N GLU A 77 14.01 4.18 9.24
CA GLU A 77 14.78 2.95 9.47
C GLU A 77 16.15 2.95 8.77
N LYS A 78 16.28 3.69 7.67
CA LYS A 78 17.51 3.83 6.89
C LYS A 78 18.27 5.14 7.14
N PHE A 79 17.82 5.94 8.12
CA PHE A 79 18.38 7.27 8.41
C PHE A 79 18.40 8.21 7.20
N LEU A 80 17.36 8.16 6.37
CA LEU A 80 17.19 8.99 5.18
C LEU A 80 16.18 10.11 5.43
N ASP A 81 16.50 11.31 4.94
CA ASP A 81 15.57 12.42 4.92
C ASP A 81 14.60 12.30 3.74
N LEU A 82 13.30 12.17 4.05
CA LEU A 82 12.22 12.21 3.07
C LEU A 82 11.51 13.56 3.18
N THR A 83 11.65 14.39 2.15
CA THR A 83 10.97 15.69 2.06
C THR A 83 10.09 15.74 0.82
N TYR A 84 8.97 16.44 0.90
CA TYR A 84 8.10 16.68 -0.24
C TYR A 84 7.51 18.08 -0.19
N ARG A 85 7.18 18.62 -1.37
CA ARG A 85 6.53 19.92 -1.49
C ARG A 85 5.54 19.87 -2.65
N VAL A 86 4.32 20.31 -2.39
CA VAL A 86 3.29 20.48 -3.42
C VAL A 86 3.05 21.98 -3.58
N ASP A 87 3.35 22.51 -4.76
CA ASP A 87 3.21 23.93 -5.07
C ASP A 87 1.77 24.42 -4.86
N SER A 88 1.57 25.66 -4.39
CA SER A 88 0.24 26.22 -4.12
C SER A 88 -0.62 26.40 -5.37
N SER A 89 -0.01 26.49 -6.55
CA SER A 89 -0.73 26.57 -7.83
C SER A 89 -1.44 25.26 -8.20
N VAL A 90 -1.05 24.14 -7.58
CA VAL A 90 -1.66 22.83 -7.85
C VAL A 90 -3.01 22.71 -7.11
N PRO A 91 -4.12 22.48 -7.84
CA PRO A 91 -5.43 22.26 -7.22
C PRO A 91 -5.41 21.04 -6.29
N ASP A 92 -5.97 21.19 -5.09
CA ASP A 92 -6.05 20.06 -4.16
C ASP A 92 -7.25 19.16 -4.45
N HIS A 93 -8.41 19.73 -4.77
CA HIS A 93 -9.60 18.97 -5.13
C HIS A 93 -9.60 18.65 -6.63
N VAL A 94 -9.45 17.37 -6.95
CA VAL A 94 -9.37 16.88 -8.33
C VAL A 94 -10.28 15.66 -8.51
N VAL A 95 -10.60 15.32 -9.75
CA VAL A 95 -11.35 14.11 -10.11
C VAL A 95 -10.39 13.12 -10.75
N GLY A 96 -10.42 11.86 -10.31
CA GLY A 96 -9.62 10.79 -10.87
C GLY A 96 -9.42 9.64 -9.88
N ASP A 97 -8.41 8.82 -10.15
CA ASP A 97 -8.17 7.59 -9.40
C ASP A 97 -7.06 7.79 -8.36
N SER A 98 -7.49 8.09 -7.12
CA SER A 98 -6.59 8.34 -6.00
C SER A 98 -5.75 7.12 -5.60
N PHE A 99 -6.30 5.92 -5.78
CA PHE A 99 -5.62 4.67 -5.43
C PHE A 99 -4.44 4.42 -6.38
N ARG A 100 -4.66 4.61 -7.68
CA ARG A 100 -3.60 4.51 -8.69
C ARG A 100 -2.51 5.53 -8.49
N LEU A 101 -2.87 6.79 -8.23
CA LEU A 101 -1.87 7.82 -7.97
C LEU A 101 -0.99 7.42 -6.78
N ARG A 102 -1.59 6.91 -5.70
CA ARG A 102 -0.86 6.41 -4.55
C ARG A 102 0.08 5.25 -4.93
N GLN A 103 -0.38 4.28 -5.71
CA GLN A 103 0.47 3.18 -6.18
C GLN A 103 1.66 3.68 -7.01
N ILE A 104 1.43 4.60 -7.95
CA ILE A 104 2.49 5.20 -8.77
C ILE A 104 3.55 5.84 -7.86
N ILE A 105 3.13 6.65 -6.87
CA ILE A 105 4.07 7.29 -5.94
C ILE A 105 4.86 6.27 -5.11
N LEU A 106 4.24 5.17 -4.68
CA LEU A 106 4.91 4.13 -3.90
C LEU A 106 5.93 3.30 -4.71
N ASN A 107 5.80 3.30 -6.03
CA ASN A 107 6.64 2.53 -6.95
C ASN A 107 7.77 3.35 -7.61
N LEU A 108 7.80 4.67 -7.40
CA LEU A 108 8.92 5.53 -7.79
C LEU A 108 10.13 5.33 -6.87
#